data_AF-A0A968BX41-F1
#
_entry.id   AF-A0A968BX41-F1
#
_cell.length_a   1.000
_cell.length_b   1.000
_cell.length_c   1.000
_cell.angle_alpha   90.00
_cell.angle_beta   90.00
_cell.angle_gamma   90.00
#
_symmetry.space_group_name_H-M   'P 1'
#
loop_
_entity.id
_entity.type
_entity.pdbx_description
1 polymer ?
#
loop_
_entity_poly.entity_id
_entity_poly.type
_entity_poly.pdbx_seq_one_letter_code
_entity_poly.pdbx_strand_id
1 'polypeptide(L)'
;DQFNPVLIDAITVEGETMAVPFDNHGWLLWYNRRLIEEAGLDPDNLPKNGQEFIEWGQKLTTDVNGKHPNEEGFDPDNVEIWAMYPTWTRYSFPT
;
A
#
# COMPACT_ATOMS: atom_id res chain seq x y z
N ASP A 1 -29.54 -7.28 -7.44
CA ASP A 1 -29.88 -6.49 -8.64
C ASP A 1 -29.56 -5.00 -8.53
N GLN A 2 -28.71 -4.58 -7.57
CA GLN A 2 -28.30 -3.18 -7.45
C GLN A 2 -26.77 -3.11 -7.44
N PHE A 3 -26.21 -2.43 -8.44
CA PHE A 3 -24.79 -2.10 -8.50
C PHE A 3 -24.46 -1.00 -7.48
N ASN A 4 -23.18 -0.90 -7.09
CA ASN A 4 -22.70 0.16 -6.19
C ASN A 4 -22.97 1.55 -6.82
N PRO A 5 -23.65 2.47 -6.12
CA PRO A 5 -23.97 3.81 -6.65
C PRO A 5 -22.75 4.58 -7.16
N VAL A 6 -21.59 4.47 -6.47
CA VAL A 6 -20.35 5.14 -6.89
C VAL A 6 -19.88 4.67 -8.27
N LEU A 7 -20.10 3.38 -8.58
CA LEU A 7 -19.76 2.84 -9.89
C LEU A 7 -20.74 3.32 -10.97
N ILE A 8 -22.03 3.42 -10.63
CA ILE A 8 -23.06 3.92 -11.55
C ILE A 8 -22.86 5.39 -11.87
N ASP A 9 -22.55 6.21 -10.86
CA ASP A 9 -22.27 7.64 -11.05
C ASP A 9 -21.06 7.85 -11.96
N ALA A 10 -20.01 7.03 -11.81
CA ALA A 10 -18.79 7.14 -12.62
C ALA A 10 -18.98 6.81 -14.11
N ILE A 11 -20.03 6.05 -14.46
CA ILE A 11 -20.34 5.65 -15.84
C ILE A 11 -21.59 6.34 -16.39
N THR A 12 -22.15 7.32 -15.67
CA THR A 12 -23.31 8.09 -16.08
C THR A 12 -22.88 9.45 -16.61
N VAL A 13 -23.34 9.79 -17.82
CA VAL A 13 -23.05 11.06 -18.48
C VAL A 13 -24.38 11.70 -18.86
N GLU A 14 -24.59 12.96 -18.48
CA GLU A 14 -25.84 13.70 -18.76
C GLU A 14 -27.12 12.99 -18.31
N GLY A 15 -27.03 12.16 -17.26
CA GLY A 15 -28.16 11.41 -16.70
C GLY A 15 -28.42 10.04 -17.35
N GLU A 16 -27.63 9.66 -18.35
CA GLU A 16 -27.72 8.36 -19.01
C GLU A 16 -26.54 7.46 -18.63
N THR A 17 -26.82 6.21 -18.23
CA THR A 17 -25.81 5.21 -17.90
C THR A 17 -25.20 4.63 -19.18
N MET A 18 -23.91 4.86 -19.40
CA MET A 18 -23.23 4.57 -20.68
C MET A 18 -22.57 3.19 -20.75
N ALA A 19 -22.45 2.49 -19.63
CA ALA A 19 -21.77 1.19 -19.53
C ALA A 19 -22.46 0.26 -18.52
N VAL A 20 -22.06 -1.01 -18.52
CA VAL A 20 -22.48 -1.99 -17.51
C VAL A 20 -21.26 -2.29 -16.62
N PRO A 21 -21.36 -2.13 -15.28
CA PRO A 21 -20.28 -2.51 -14.38
C PRO A 21 -19.92 -3.99 -14.56
N PHE A 22 -18.66 -4.27 -14.90
CA PHE A 22 -18.17 -5.63 -15.08
C PHE A 22 -17.32 -6.10 -13.89
N ASP A 23 -16.32 -5.30 -13.51
CA ASP A 23 -15.44 -5.58 -12.37
C ASP A 23 -15.07 -4.28 -11.65
N ASN A 24 -14.72 -4.40 -10.36
CA ASN A 24 -14.23 -3.31 -9.52
C ASN A 24 -12.97 -3.77 -8.77
N HIS A 25 -11.83 -3.19 -9.14
CA HIS A 25 -10.54 -3.45 -8.48
C HIS A 25 -10.34 -2.50 -7.30
N GLY A 26 -10.88 -2.89 -6.14
CA GLY A 26 -10.60 -2.22 -4.88
C GLY A 26 -9.11 -2.31 -4.53
N TRP A 27 -8.56 -1.24 -3.96
CA TRP A 27 -7.21 -1.24 -3.41
C TRP A 27 -7.26 -1.73 -1.97
N LEU A 28 -6.43 -2.72 -1.67
CA LEU A 28 -6.30 -3.31 -0.34
C LEU A 28 -4.82 -3.42 0.02
N LEU A 29 -4.54 -3.50 1.32
CA LEU A 29 -3.21 -3.79 1.85
C LEU A 29 -3.20 -5.20 2.42
N TRP A 30 -2.40 -6.08 1.83
CA TRP A 30 -1.99 -7.32 2.48
C TRP A 30 -0.68 -7.08 3.23
N TYR A 31 -0.56 -7.66 4.42
CA TYR A 31 0.61 -7.48 5.27
C TYR A 31 1.01 -8.79 5.97
N ASN A 32 2.29 -8.93 6.26
CA ASN A 32 2.84 -10.10 6.94
C ASN A 32 2.91 -9.85 8.45
N ARG A 33 1.96 -10.43 9.19
CA ARG A 33 1.84 -10.28 10.66
C ARG A 33 3.12 -10.66 11.39
N ARG A 34 3.77 -11.77 10.99
CA ARG A 34 5.00 -12.26 11.60
C ARG A 34 6.13 -11.23 11.49
N LEU A 35 6.33 -10.63 10.32
CA LEU A 35 7.39 -9.63 10.12
C LEU A 35 7.13 -8.35 10.92
N ILE A 36 5.86 -7.97 11.08
CA ILE A 36 5.47 -6.82 11.93
C ILE A 36 5.81 -7.09 13.39
N GLU A 37 5.44 -8.27 13.91
CA GLU A 37 5.74 -8.67 15.28
C GLU A 37 7.26 -8.77 15.52
N GLU A 38 8.02 -9.33 14.57
CA GLU A 38 9.49 -9.43 14.62
C GLU A 38 10.17 -8.05 14.64
N ALA A 39 9.58 -7.05 13.98
CA ALA A 39 10.02 -5.65 14.04
C ALA A 39 9.55 -4.90 15.30
N GLY A 40 8.91 -5.59 16.26
CA GLY A 40 8.42 -5.01 17.50
C GLY A 40 7.20 -4.10 17.33
N LEU A 41 6.41 -4.31 16.28
CA LEU A 41 5.19 -3.56 15.97
C LEU A 41 3.94 -4.40 16.26
N ASP A 42 2.79 -3.73 16.40
CA ASP A 42 1.50 -4.38 16.67
C ASP A 42 0.71 -4.58 15.36
N PRO A 43 0.56 -5.81 14.85
CA PRO A 43 -0.16 -6.08 13.61
C PRO A 43 -1.67 -5.82 13.68
N ASP A 44 -2.24 -5.61 14.87
CA ASP A 44 -3.65 -5.27 15.06
C ASP A 44 -3.91 -3.76 15.14
N ASN A 45 -2.85 -2.94 15.21
CA ASN A 45 -2.93 -1.47 15.22
C ASN A 45 -2.09 -0.88 14.07
N LEU A 46 -2.59 -1.05 12.85
CA LEU A 46 -1.96 -0.58 11.61
C LEU A 46 -1.82 0.96 11.54
N PRO A 47 -0.88 1.48 10.73
CA PRO A 47 -0.74 2.91 10.46
C PRO A 47 -2.01 3.54 9.92
N LYS A 48 -2.36 4.73 10.42
CA LYS A 48 -3.59 5.46 10.08
C LYS A 48 -3.34 6.65 9.15
N ASN A 49 -2.08 7.00 8.95
CA ASN A 49 -1.66 8.12 8.11
C ASN A 49 -0.27 7.86 7.51
N GLY A 50 0.14 8.72 6.57
CA GLY A 50 1.41 8.58 5.87
C GLY A 50 2.64 8.68 6.76
N GLN A 51 2.59 9.48 7.84
CA GLN A 51 3.71 9.64 8.76
C GLN A 51 3.95 8.33 9.54
N GLU A 52 2.90 7.76 10.13
CA GLU A 52 2.97 6.45 10.81
C GLU A 52 3.40 5.34 9.84
N PHE A 53 2.96 5.40 8.58
CA PHE A 53 3.35 4.43 7.57
C PHE A 53 4.84 4.50 7.24
N ILE A 54 5.42 5.70 7.14
CA ILE A 54 6.87 5.87 6.92
C ILE A 54 7.66 5.37 8.13
N GLU A 55 7.20 5.66 9.35
CA GLU A 55 7.83 5.17 10.58
C GLU A 55 7.83 3.65 10.67
N TRP A 56 6.71 3.00 10.33
CA TRP A 56 6.64 1.56 10.18
C TRP A 56 7.57 1.07 9.07
N GLY A 57 7.59 1.78 7.93
CA GLY A 57 8.43 1.44 6.80
C GLY A 57 9.91 1.40 7.13
N GLN A 58 10.38 2.35 7.95
CA GLN A 58 11.76 2.38 8.43
C GLN A 58 12.09 1.20 9.35
N LYS A 59 11.17 0.82 10.24
CA LYS A 59 11.35 -0.32 11.15
C LYS A 59 11.26 -1.68 10.47
N LEU A 60 10.43 -1.79 9.43
CA LEU A 60 10.22 -3.04 8.70
C LEU A 60 11.28 -3.29 7.63
N THR A 61 11.86 -2.23 7.07
CA THR A 61 12.90 -2.38 6.05
C THR A 61 14.21 -2.76 6.74
N THR A 62 14.84 -3.84 6.28
CA THR A 62 16.08 -4.34 6.87
C THR A 62 16.99 -4.88 5.77
N ASP A 63 18.25 -4.49 5.80
CA ASP A 63 19.27 -5.07 4.91
C ASP A 63 19.74 -6.45 5.39
N VAL A 64 20.55 -7.12 4.56
CA VAL A 64 21.13 -8.43 4.90
C VAL A 64 22.05 -8.41 6.14
N ASN A 65 22.43 -7.22 6.62
CA ASN A 65 23.24 -7.03 7.83
C ASN A 65 22.37 -6.69 9.07
N GLY A 66 21.05 -6.68 8.94
CA GLY A 66 20.14 -6.35 10.01
C GLY A 66 19.98 -4.84 10.25
N LYS A 67 20.42 -3.98 9.33
CA LYS A 67 20.34 -2.52 9.45
C LYS A 67 19.06 -1.96 8.86
N HIS A 68 18.55 -0.92 9.49
CA HIS A 68 17.42 -0.14 9.01
C HIS A 68 17.86 1.08 8.17
N PRO A 69 17.01 1.63 7.28
CA PRO A 69 17.38 2.73 6.39
C PRO A 69 17.88 4.02 7.06
N ASN A 70 17.56 4.20 8.34
CA ASN A 70 17.99 5.36 9.15
C ASN A 70 19.25 5.08 9.99
N GLU A 71 19.84 3.89 9.88
CA GLU A 71 21.05 3.51 10.58
C GLU A 71 22.30 3.70 9.70
N GLU A 72 23.40 4.09 10.33
CA GLU A 72 24.68 4.18 9.64
C GLU A 72 25.12 2.79 9.16
N GLY A 73 25.54 2.72 7.90
CA GLY A 73 25.99 1.47 7.26
C GLY A 73 24.88 0.61 6.67
N PHE A 74 23.65 1.12 6.56
CA PHE A 74 22.59 0.48 5.75
C PHE A 74 23.08 0.25 4.32
N ASP A 75 22.91 -0.97 3.83
CA ASP A 75 23.25 -1.40 2.47
C ASP A 75 21.99 -1.38 1.58
N PRO A 76 21.72 -0.29 0.83
CA PRO A 76 20.54 -0.18 -0.02
C PRO A 76 20.57 -1.11 -1.24
N ASP A 77 21.74 -1.65 -1.59
CA ASP A 77 21.89 -2.57 -2.73
C ASP A 77 21.57 -4.02 -2.32
N ASN A 78 21.58 -4.33 -1.02
CA ASN A 78 21.34 -5.67 -0.47
C ASN A 78 20.27 -5.67 0.62
N VAL A 79 19.05 -5.26 0.26
CA VAL A 79 17.89 -5.26 1.17
C VAL A 79 17.23 -6.63 1.25
N GLU A 80 17.11 -7.20 2.46
CA GLU A 80 16.47 -8.50 2.70
C GLU A 80 14.95 -8.36 2.84
N ILE A 81 14.50 -7.39 3.64
CA ILE A 81 13.08 -7.12 3.89
C ILE A 81 12.76 -5.72 3.40
N TRP A 82 11.77 -5.62 2.50
CA TRP A 82 11.17 -4.35 2.09
C TRP A 82 9.83 -4.16 2.79
N ALA A 83 9.61 -2.98 3.38
CA ALA A 83 8.36 -2.70 4.07
C ALA A 83 7.11 -2.65 3.17
N MET A 84 7.30 -2.37 1.88
CA MET A 84 6.20 -2.31 0.92
C MET A 84 6.68 -2.78 -0.45
N TYR A 85 5.82 -3.55 -1.12
CA TYR A 85 5.91 -3.81 -2.54
C TYR A 85 4.65 -3.27 -3.23
N PRO A 86 4.74 -2.21 -4.05
CA PRO A 86 3.59 -1.70 -4.76
C PRO A 86 3.25 -2.62 -5.93
N THR A 87 2.04 -3.18 -5.92
CA THR A 87 1.47 -3.81 -7.12
C THR A 87 0.66 -2.73 -7.84
N TRP A 88 1.01 -2.37 -9.08
CA TRP A 88 0.36 -1.36 -9.92
C TRP A 88 0.70 0.11 -9.58
N THR A 89 1.93 0.53 -9.86
CA THR A 89 2.27 1.96 -9.86
C THR A 89 1.49 2.69 -10.96
N ARG A 90 0.51 3.50 -10.57
CA ARG A 90 -0.17 4.40 -11.51
C ARG A 90 0.75 5.60 -11.74
N TYR A 91 1.43 5.63 -12.89
CA TYR A 91 2.18 6.80 -13.30
C TYR A 91 1.19 7.91 -13.67
N SER A 92 1.06 8.90 -12.79
CA SER A 92 0.41 10.16 -13.14
C SER A 92 1.49 11.05 -13.75
N PHE A 93 1.39 11.31 -15.06
CA PHE A 93 2.17 12.38 -15.66
C PHE A 93 1.60 13.71 -15.12
N PRO A 94 2.43 14.58 -14.53
CA PRO A 94 1.96 15.91 -14.16
C PRO A 94 1.48 16.61 -15.43
N THR A 95 0.21 17.01 -15.42
CA THR A 95 -0.38 17.92 -16.40
C THR A 95 0.04 19.35 -16.12
#